data_AF-A0A7Y3KC10-F1
#
_entry.id   AF-A0A7Y3KC10-F1
#
_cell.length_a   1.000
_cell.length_b   1.000
_cell.length_c   1.000
_cell.angle_alpha   90.00
_cell.angle_beta   90.00
_cell.angle_gamma   90.00
#
_symmetry.space_group_name_H-M   'P 1'
#
loop_
_entity.id
_entity.type
_entity.pdbx_description
1 polymer ?
#
loop_
_entity_poly.entity_id
_entity_poly.type
_entity_poly.pdbx_seq_one_letter_code
_entity_poly.pdbx_strand_id
1 'polypeptide(L)'
;MDKRAGNCTTNKGDLVMDSIQIRRLLSEEQLPMSLLLLADLSKDMVESHIHRGHCFVAESNGEIVGVYVLIDTRPLTVELVNVAVLHSGENNTYMAETETAKYVLRRYRPSRFTLNQVRAEVAWIDGLSEFIKIPRLNKNRFGDPVSVSDDDHRYIYTVSEFIEGDLIRNPTEADYYKLGRLMHALHLNSDQRLCRSCTFAT
;
A
#
# COMPACT_ATOMS: atom_id res chain seq x y z
N MET A 1 -7.43 -27.44 -54.96
CA MET A 1 -5.99 -27.22 -54.70
C MET A 1 -5.77 -25.75 -55.02
N ASP A 2 -5.74 -24.83 -54.06
CA ASP A 2 -4.76 -24.67 -52.98
C ASP A 2 -5.43 -23.82 -51.86
N LYS A 3 -5.46 -24.33 -50.63
CA LYS A 3 -5.85 -23.56 -49.43
C LYS A 3 -4.57 -23.41 -48.61
N ARG A 4 -3.87 -22.28 -48.74
CA ARG A 4 -2.70 -21.99 -47.90
C ARG A 4 -3.14 -21.43 -46.55
N ALA A 5 -2.51 -22.02 -45.55
CA ALA A 5 -2.71 -21.84 -44.14
C ALA A 5 -2.30 -20.45 -43.63
N GLY A 6 -3.05 -19.98 -42.65
CA GLY A 6 -2.62 -18.99 -41.67
C GLY A 6 -3.05 -19.48 -40.30
N ASN A 7 -2.31 -20.44 -39.74
CA ASN A 7 -2.47 -20.84 -38.34
C ASN A 7 -1.97 -19.69 -37.47
N CYS A 8 -2.91 -18.86 -37.00
CA CYS A 8 -2.66 -17.96 -35.89
C CYS A 8 -2.62 -18.80 -34.61
N THR A 9 -1.42 -19.27 -34.27
CA THR A 9 -1.15 -19.83 -32.95
C THR A 9 -1.18 -18.68 -31.96
N THR A 10 -2.33 -18.44 -31.35
CA THR A 10 -2.42 -17.62 -30.15
C THR A 10 -1.67 -18.34 -29.05
N ASN A 11 -0.42 -17.93 -28.81
CA ASN A 11 0.25 -18.19 -27.55
C ASN A 11 -0.58 -17.48 -26.48
N LYS A 12 -1.50 -18.23 -25.89
CA LYS A 12 -2.10 -17.92 -24.61
C LYS A 12 -0.96 -18.03 -23.61
N GLY A 13 -0.23 -16.93 -23.44
CA GLY A 13 0.63 -16.77 -22.28
C GLY A 13 -0.28 -16.83 -21.08
N ASP A 14 -0.33 -18.00 -20.45
CA ASP A 14 -1.04 -18.21 -19.22
C ASP A 14 -0.51 -17.17 -18.23
N LEU A 15 -1.36 -16.19 -17.90
CA LEU A 15 -1.19 -15.39 -16.71
C LEU A 15 -1.18 -16.42 -15.57
N VAL A 16 0.01 -16.72 -15.05
CA VAL A 16 0.14 -17.48 -13.81
C VAL A 16 -0.57 -16.63 -12.76
N MET A 17 -1.82 -16.96 -12.47
CA MET A 17 -2.45 -16.53 -11.23
C MET A 17 -1.60 -17.12 -10.13
N ASP A 18 -0.90 -16.26 -9.39
CA ASP A 18 -0.19 -16.65 -8.18
C ASP A 18 -1.16 -17.45 -7.31
N SER A 19 -0.98 -18.78 -7.26
CA SER A 19 -1.91 -19.64 -6.56
C SER A 19 -1.70 -19.45 -5.06
N ILE A 20 -2.67 -18.84 -4.38
CA ILE A 20 -2.64 -18.75 -2.92
C ILE A 20 -3.02 -20.12 -2.36
N GLN A 21 -2.12 -20.70 -1.57
CA GLN A 21 -2.36 -21.95 -0.85
C GLN A 21 -2.57 -21.64 0.63
N ILE A 22 -3.72 -22.04 1.17
CA ILE A 22 -3.97 -21.94 2.61
C ILE A 22 -3.65 -23.29 3.24
N ARG A 23 -2.74 -23.30 4.22
CA ARG A 23 -2.35 -24.51 4.93
C ARG A 23 -2.21 -24.25 6.42
N ARG A 24 -2.28 -25.32 7.21
CA ARG A 24 -1.95 -25.26 8.63
C ARG A 24 -0.44 -25.04 8.78
N LEU A 25 -0.05 -24.14 9.67
CA LEU A 25 1.35 -23.94 10.04
C LEU A 25 1.81 -25.14 10.89
N LEU A 26 2.92 -25.75 10.51
CA LEU A 26 3.49 -26.89 11.24
C LEU A 26 4.17 -26.42 12.52
N SER A 27 4.22 -27.28 13.54
CA SER A 27 4.79 -26.93 14.85
C SER A 27 6.29 -26.62 14.83
N GLU A 28 7.01 -27.07 13.80
CA GLU A 28 8.44 -26.81 13.63
C GLU A 28 8.74 -25.53 12.81
N GLU A 29 7.71 -24.95 12.17
CA GLU A 29 7.85 -23.71 11.43
C GLU A 29 7.86 -22.51 12.39
N GLN A 30 8.64 -21.48 12.05
CA GLN A 30 8.62 -20.23 12.79
C GLN A 30 7.26 -19.54 12.63
N LEU A 31 6.72 -19.04 13.75
CA LEU A 31 5.50 -18.25 13.74
C LEU A 31 5.72 -16.95 12.94
N PRO A 32 4.81 -16.58 12.03
CA PRO A 32 4.89 -15.33 11.29
C PRO A 32 4.49 -14.15 12.19
N MET A 33 5.30 -13.88 13.22
CA MET A 33 5.01 -12.89 14.26
C MET A 33 4.79 -11.49 13.69
N SER A 34 5.50 -11.14 12.62
CA SER A 34 5.29 -9.87 11.91
C SER A 34 3.86 -9.70 11.39
N LEU A 35 3.22 -10.78 10.96
CA LEU A 35 1.83 -10.77 10.49
C LEU A 35 0.83 -10.81 11.64
N LEU A 36 1.04 -11.69 12.62
CA LEU A 36 0.15 -11.83 13.78
C LEU A 36 0.00 -10.51 14.55
N LEU A 37 1.09 -9.73 14.63
CA LEU A 37 1.11 -8.43 15.29
C LEU A 37 0.38 -7.31 14.50
N LEU A 38 -0.01 -7.54 13.24
CA LEU A 38 -0.82 -6.57 12.48
C LEU A 38 -2.26 -6.51 13.00
N ALA A 39 -2.79 -7.62 13.52
CA ALA A 39 -4.14 -7.70 14.07
C ALA A 39 -4.18 -7.41 15.57
N ASP A 40 -3.17 -7.88 16.32
CA ASP A 40 -3.07 -7.69 17.77
C ASP A 40 -1.66 -7.21 18.16
N LEU A 41 -1.56 -5.98 18.66
CA LEU A 41 -0.27 -5.37 19.00
C LEU A 41 0.42 -6.01 20.23
N SER A 42 -0.28 -6.82 21.02
CA SER A 42 0.26 -7.47 22.22
C SER A 42 0.84 -8.85 21.88
N LYS A 43 2.18 -8.95 21.95
CA LYS A 43 2.91 -10.20 21.76
C LYS A 43 2.45 -11.29 22.74
N ASP A 44 2.26 -10.95 24.02
CA ASP A 44 1.85 -11.91 25.04
C ASP A 44 0.44 -12.48 24.76
N MET A 45 -0.47 -11.65 24.24
CA MET A 45 -1.79 -12.10 23.82
C MET A 45 -1.70 -13.03 22.61
N VAL A 46 -0.92 -12.65 21.60
CA VAL A 46 -0.68 -13.47 20.41
C VAL A 46 -0.11 -14.85 20.79
N GLU A 47 0.92 -14.89 21.63
CA GLU A 47 1.53 -16.14 22.10
C GLU A 47 0.53 -17.01 22.87
N SER A 48 -0.26 -16.41 23.77
CA SER A 48 -1.33 -17.10 24.51
C SER A 48 -2.40 -17.71 23.60
N HIS A 49 -2.75 -17.04 22.50
CA HIS A 49 -3.70 -17.55 21.52
C HIS A 49 -3.12 -18.70 20.70
N ILE A 50 -1.87 -18.57 20.26
CA ILE A 50 -1.20 -19.58 19.44
C ILE A 50 -1.03 -20.89 20.20
N HIS A 51 -0.65 -20.84 21.48
CA HIS A 51 -0.51 -22.04 22.31
C HIS A 51 -1.80 -22.85 22.47
N ARG A 52 -2.96 -22.18 22.38
CA ARG A 52 -4.28 -22.79 22.56
C ARG A 52 -5.02 -23.03 21.24
N GLY A 53 -4.43 -22.60 20.13
CA GLY A 53 -5.12 -22.50 18.85
C GLY A 53 -4.47 -23.27 17.71
N HIS A 54 -5.08 -23.14 16.54
CA HIS A 54 -4.60 -23.66 15.27
C HIS A 54 -4.27 -22.49 14.36
N CYS A 55 -2.99 -22.37 14.01
CA CYS A 55 -2.49 -21.33 13.10
C CYS A 55 -2.54 -21.83 11.66
N PHE A 56 -3.08 -20.99 10.78
CA PHE A 56 -3.15 -21.22 9.35
C PHE A 56 -2.47 -20.07 8.64
N VAL A 57 -1.77 -20.39 7.56
CA VAL A 57 -1.05 -19.41 6.73
C VAL A 57 -1.54 -19.46 5.30
N ALA A 58 -1.64 -18.28 4.68
CA ALA A 58 -1.83 -18.12 3.25
C ALA A 58 -0.45 -17.92 2.62
N GLU A 59 -0.05 -18.85 1.76
CA GLU A 59 1.23 -18.86 1.08
C GLU A 59 1.06 -18.54 -0.40
N SER A 60 1.88 -17.65 -0.93
CA SER A 60 1.90 -17.27 -2.36
C SER A 60 3.36 -17.18 -2.79
N ASN A 61 3.75 -17.91 -3.85
CA ASN A 61 5.13 -17.94 -4.37
C ASN A 61 6.21 -18.24 -3.30
N GLY A 62 5.89 -19.09 -2.33
CA GLY A 62 6.80 -19.46 -1.23
C GLY A 62 6.86 -18.43 -0.08
N GLU A 63 6.08 -17.36 -0.15
CA GLU A 63 5.98 -16.34 0.89
C GLU A 63 4.66 -16.46 1.66
N ILE A 64 4.73 -16.38 2.99
CA ILE A 64 3.54 -16.28 3.84
C ILE A 64 3.00 -14.85 3.75
N VAL A 65 1.88 -14.70 3.05
CA VAL A 65 1.21 -13.41 2.82
C VAL A 65 -0.03 -13.21 3.69
N GLY A 66 -0.35 -14.16 4.56
CA GLY A 66 -1.44 -14.01 5.52
C GLY A 66 -1.44 -15.09 6.59
N VAL A 67 -2.10 -14.81 7.70
CA VAL A 67 -2.21 -15.69 8.85
C VAL A 67 -3.59 -15.54 9.48
N TYR A 68 -4.12 -16.63 10.02
CA TYR A 68 -5.21 -16.57 10.98
C TYR A 68 -5.09 -17.68 12.03
N VAL A 69 -5.66 -17.43 13.21
CA VAL A 69 -5.62 -18.35 14.36
C VAL A 69 -7.03 -18.66 14.84
N LEU A 70 -7.34 -19.95 14.96
CA LEU A 70 -8.61 -20.45 15.50
C LEU A 70 -8.39 -21.07 16.88
N ILE A 71 -9.30 -20.85 17.84
CA ILE A 71 -9.30 -21.51 19.15
C ILE A 71 -10.64 -22.23 19.36
N ASP A 72 -10.59 -23.47 19.85
CA ASP A 72 -11.80 -24.19 20.28
C ASP A 72 -12.31 -23.59 21.60
N THR A 73 -13.57 -23.13 21.61
CA THR A 73 -14.15 -22.45 22.79
C THR A 73 -15.19 -23.27 23.54
N ARG A 74 -16.04 -24.01 22.83
CA ARG A 74 -17.07 -24.92 23.39
C ARG A 74 -17.22 -26.12 22.44
N PRO A 75 -17.91 -27.20 22.85
CA PRO A 75 -18.21 -28.29 21.92
C PRO A 75 -18.84 -27.72 20.65
N LEU A 76 -18.21 -28.03 19.51
CA LEU A 76 -18.63 -27.62 18.15
C LEU A 76 -18.49 -26.12 17.81
N THR A 77 -17.81 -25.30 18.61
CA THR A 77 -17.57 -23.87 18.27
C THR A 77 -16.09 -23.50 18.27
N VAL A 78 -15.66 -22.85 17.19
CA VAL A 78 -14.32 -22.27 17.02
C VAL A 78 -14.42 -20.76 17.00
N GLU A 79 -13.44 -20.08 17.60
CA GLU A 79 -13.31 -18.62 17.61
C GLU A 79 -12.12 -18.20 16.76
N LEU A 80 -12.32 -17.20 15.90
CA LEU A 80 -11.25 -16.53 15.17
C LEU A 80 -10.66 -15.43 16.05
N VAL A 81 -9.47 -15.68 16.58
CA VAL A 81 -8.83 -14.78 17.57
C VAL A 81 -7.77 -13.87 16.96
N ASN A 82 -7.29 -14.17 15.75
CA ASN A 82 -6.34 -13.33 15.03
C ASN A 82 -6.49 -13.58 13.52
N VAL A 83 -6.52 -12.53 12.70
CA VAL A 83 -6.48 -12.61 11.23
C VAL A 83 -5.73 -11.41 10.68
N ALA A 84 -4.69 -11.68 9.89
CA ALA A 84 -3.89 -10.66 9.26
C ALA A 84 -3.45 -11.10 7.87
N VAL A 85 -3.35 -10.14 6.96
CA VAL A 85 -2.78 -10.32 5.62
C VAL A 85 -1.61 -9.36 5.53
N LEU A 86 -0.52 -9.78 4.88
CA LEU A 86 0.61 -8.95 4.55
C LEU A 86 0.13 -7.87 3.58
N HIS A 87 -0.43 -6.81 4.15
CA HIS A 87 -0.92 -5.68 3.41
C HIS A 87 0.22 -4.68 3.30
N SER A 88 0.97 -4.74 2.20
CA SER A 88 1.58 -3.50 1.69
C SER A 88 0.45 -2.46 1.59
N GLY A 89 0.68 -1.22 2.02
CA GLY A 89 -0.35 -0.18 2.18
C GLY A 89 -1.37 -0.07 1.03
N GLU A 90 -2.46 0.69 1.23
CA GLU A 90 -3.65 0.64 0.34
C GLU A 90 -3.32 0.69 -1.16
N ASN A 91 -2.25 1.38 -1.57
CA ASN A 91 -1.71 1.35 -2.92
C ASN A 91 -0.36 0.64 -3.02
N ASN A 92 -0.11 -0.02 -4.15
CA ASN A 92 1.19 -0.64 -4.41
C ASN A 92 2.25 0.46 -4.56
N THR A 93 3.30 0.38 -3.75
CA THR A 93 4.36 1.40 -3.71
C THR A 93 5.70 0.71 -3.97
N TYR A 94 6.47 1.26 -4.91
CA TYR A 94 7.74 0.71 -5.39
C TYR A 94 8.83 1.77 -5.25
N MET A 95 10.03 1.34 -4.88
CA MET A 95 11.24 2.16 -4.99
C MET A 95 11.82 2.00 -6.39
N ALA A 96 12.09 3.10 -7.07
CA ALA A 96 12.87 3.13 -8.30
C ALA A 96 14.16 3.92 -8.04
N GLU A 97 15.30 3.34 -8.38
CA GLU A 97 16.61 3.92 -8.13
C GLU A 97 17.39 4.03 -9.44
N THR A 98 18.00 5.19 -9.65
CA THR A 98 19.02 5.43 -10.68
C THR A 98 20.37 5.58 -9.99
N GLU A 99 21.45 5.69 -10.77
CA GLU A 99 22.79 5.97 -10.22
C GLU A 99 22.86 7.25 -9.37
N THR A 100 21.92 8.19 -9.58
CA THR A 100 21.97 9.53 -8.99
C THR A 100 20.78 9.89 -8.11
N ALA A 101 19.70 9.10 -8.10
CA ALA A 101 18.48 9.46 -7.39
C ALA A 101 17.59 8.26 -7.06
N LYS A 102 16.79 8.42 -6.01
CA LYS A 102 15.72 7.48 -5.62
C LYS A 102 14.36 8.14 -5.78
N TYR A 103 13.39 7.34 -6.21
CA TYR A 103 12.02 7.73 -6.48
C TYR A 103 11.05 6.72 -5.88
N VAL A 104 9.87 7.20 -5.52
CA VAL A 104 8.75 6.37 -5.08
C VAL A 104 7.69 6.38 -6.16
N LEU A 105 7.44 5.21 -6.76
CA LEU A 105 6.35 4.97 -7.70
C LEU A 105 5.15 4.39 -6.93
N ARG A 106 4.01 5.08 -6.97
CA ARG A 106 2.75 4.61 -6.39
C ARG A 106 1.77 4.23 -7.50
N ARG A 107 1.32 2.99 -7.49
CA ARG A 107 0.23 2.48 -8.34
C ARG A 107 -1.05 2.37 -7.52
N TYR A 108 -2.04 3.17 -7.89
CA TYR A 108 -3.35 3.17 -7.24
C TYR A 108 -4.12 1.88 -7.53
N ARG A 109 -4.88 1.39 -6.55
CA ARG A 109 -5.74 0.22 -6.77
C ARG A 109 -6.81 0.52 -7.83
N PRO A 110 -6.99 -0.37 -8.84
CA PRO A 110 -8.08 -0.24 -9.79
C PRO A 110 -9.44 -0.16 -9.10
N SER A 111 -10.37 0.59 -9.68
CA SER A 111 -11.76 0.75 -9.21
C SER A 111 -11.95 1.40 -7.84
N ARG A 112 -10.87 1.73 -7.11
CA ARG A 112 -10.93 2.40 -5.80
C ARG A 112 -10.98 3.92 -5.91
N PHE A 113 -10.24 4.46 -6.87
CA PHE A 113 -10.14 5.89 -7.14
C PHE A 113 -10.36 6.16 -8.62
N THR A 114 -11.09 7.22 -8.92
CA THR A 114 -11.18 7.79 -10.27
C THR A 114 -9.95 8.63 -10.57
N LEU A 115 -9.65 8.84 -11.86
CA LEU A 115 -8.57 9.73 -12.28
C LEU A 115 -8.68 11.14 -11.68
N ASN A 116 -9.91 11.69 -11.58
CA ASN A 116 -10.14 13.01 -11.02
C ASN A 116 -9.86 13.08 -9.51
N GLN A 117 -10.17 12.02 -8.76
CA GLN A 117 -9.84 11.94 -7.33
C GLN A 117 -8.32 11.91 -7.12
N VAL A 118 -7.59 11.13 -7.92
CA VAL A 118 -6.12 11.09 -7.85
C VAL A 118 -5.52 12.45 -8.27
N ARG A 119 -6.04 13.08 -9.33
CA ARG A 119 -5.60 14.42 -9.75
C ARG A 119 -5.84 15.48 -8.68
N ALA A 120 -6.98 15.41 -7.98
CA ALA A 120 -7.26 16.30 -6.86
C ALA A 120 -6.27 16.11 -5.70
N GLU A 121 -5.99 14.86 -5.31
CA GLU A 121 -4.97 14.55 -4.29
C GLU A 121 -3.60 15.13 -4.69
N VAL A 122 -3.18 14.86 -5.92
CA VAL A 122 -1.88 15.32 -6.46
C VAL A 122 -1.80 16.85 -6.53
N ALA A 123 -2.85 17.54 -6.94
CA ALA A 123 -2.88 19.00 -6.97
C ALA A 123 -2.76 19.61 -5.56
N TRP A 124 -3.35 18.96 -4.56
CA TRP A 124 -3.18 19.36 -3.15
C TRP A 124 -1.75 19.15 -2.67
N ILE A 125 -1.14 18.01 -2.97
CA ILE A 125 0.25 17.69 -2.60
C ILE A 125 1.23 18.67 -3.25
N ASP A 126 1.17 18.82 -4.57
CA ASP A 126 2.00 19.81 -5.30
C ASP A 126 1.86 21.18 -4.67
N GLY A 127 0.63 21.50 -4.28
CA GLY A 127 0.32 22.74 -3.64
C GLY A 127 0.89 23.00 -2.25
N LEU A 128 0.81 22.00 -1.40
CA LEU A 128 1.35 22.04 -0.05
C LEU A 128 2.88 21.98 -0.05
N SER A 129 3.49 21.40 -1.09
CA SER A 129 4.94 21.23 -1.20
C SER A 129 5.72 22.56 -1.22
N GLU A 130 5.05 23.67 -1.52
CA GLU A 130 5.60 25.03 -1.42
C GLU A 130 5.81 25.49 0.03
N PHE A 131 5.07 24.91 0.98
CA PHE A 131 4.99 25.40 2.36
C PHE A 131 5.45 24.39 3.41
N ILE A 132 5.30 23.09 3.12
CA ILE A 132 5.70 22.00 4.00
C ILE A 132 6.61 21.01 3.27
N LYS A 133 7.54 20.41 4.01
CA LYS A 133 8.48 19.42 3.47
C LYS A 133 7.77 18.08 3.27
N ILE A 134 7.17 17.90 2.10
CA ILE A 134 6.50 16.67 1.63
C ILE A 134 7.10 16.22 0.29
N PRO A 135 6.90 14.95 -0.12
CA PRO A 135 7.48 14.45 -1.36
C PRO A 135 6.97 15.25 -2.56
N ARG A 136 7.87 15.75 -3.40
CA ARG A 136 7.50 16.41 -4.65
C ARG A 136 7.15 15.38 -5.69
N LEU A 137 6.11 15.66 -6.48
CA LEU A 137 5.64 14.79 -7.54
C LEU A 137 6.38 15.08 -8.86
N ASN A 138 6.91 14.02 -9.47
CA ASN A 138 7.56 14.09 -10.76
C ASN A 138 6.50 14.09 -11.87
N LYS A 139 6.68 15.00 -12.83
CA LYS A 139 5.82 15.10 -14.01
C LYS A 139 6.30 14.12 -15.08
N ASN A 140 5.37 13.48 -15.78
CA ASN A 140 5.67 12.63 -16.93
C ASN A 140 6.09 13.46 -18.14
N ARG A 141 6.38 12.80 -19.28
CA ARG A 141 6.81 13.46 -20.54
C ARG A 141 5.82 14.50 -21.09
N PHE A 142 4.57 14.50 -20.62
CA PHE A 142 3.53 15.44 -21.00
C PHE A 142 3.33 16.57 -19.99
N GLY A 143 4.13 16.60 -18.91
CA GLY A 143 3.99 17.58 -17.84
C GLY A 143 2.89 17.25 -16.82
N ASP A 144 2.25 16.08 -16.90
CA ASP A 144 1.22 15.64 -15.94
C ASP A 144 1.89 14.85 -14.79
N PRO A 145 1.66 15.20 -13.51
CA PRO A 145 2.14 14.40 -12.37
C PRO A 145 1.41 13.05 -12.20
N VAL A 146 0.36 12.79 -13.00
CA VAL A 146 -0.37 11.53 -13.03
C VAL A 146 -0.14 10.83 -14.38
N SER A 147 0.21 9.55 -14.34
CA SER A 147 0.30 8.69 -15.53
C SER A 147 -0.77 7.61 -15.50
N VAL A 148 -1.29 7.23 -16.66
CA VAL A 148 -2.32 6.20 -16.81
C VAL A 148 -1.82 5.14 -17.80
N SER A 149 -2.09 3.87 -17.54
CA SER A 149 -1.67 2.78 -18.45
C SER A 149 -2.44 2.82 -19.78
N ASP A 150 -1.71 2.77 -20.90
CA ASP A 150 -2.28 2.90 -22.25
C ASP A 150 -3.24 1.76 -22.63
N ASP A 151 -3.03 0.54 -22.13
CA ASP A 151 -3.74 -0.66 -22.61
C ASP A 151 -5.21 -0.78 -22.15
N ASP A 152 -5.67 0.01 -21.17
CA ASP A 152 -7.06 -0.04 -20.66
C ASP A 152 -7.42 1.10 -19.70
N HIS A 153 -6.53 2.08 -19.46
CA HIS A 153 -6.66 3.07 -18.38
C HIS A 153 -6.89 2.48 -16.97
N ARG A 154 -6.59 1.18 -16.82
CA ARG A 154 -6.87 0.40 -15.61
C ARG A 154 -6.06 0.83 -14.40
N TYR A 155 -4.85 1.35 -14.64
CA TYR A 155 -3.92 1.70 -13.59
C TYR A 155 -3.53 3.16 -13.67
N ILE A 156 -3.59 3.83 -12.51
CA ILE A 156 -3.17 5.20 -12.30
C ILE A 156 -1.88 5.18 -11.48
N TYR A 157 -0.91 5.97 -11.89
CA TYR A 157 0.43 6.02 -11.32
C TYR A 157 0.82 7.44 -10.96
N THR A 158 1.55 7.57 -9.85
CA THR A 158 2.30 8.79 -9.50
C THR A 158 3.74 8.42 -9.19
N VAL A 159 4.67 9.34 -9.47
CA VAL A 159 6.08 9.22 -9.11
C VAL A 159 6.42 10.41 -8.24
N SER A 160 7.13 10.18 -7.14
CA SER A 160 7.59 11.24 -6.24
C SER A 160 9.05 11.06 -5.87
N GLU A 161 9.67 12.14 -5.41
CA GLU A 161 10.99 12.11 -4.77
C GLU A 161 10.96 11.18 -3.54
N PHE A 162 12.03 10.40 -3.36
CA PHE A 162 12.21 9.67 -2.11
C PHE A 162 12.56 10.64 -0.97
N ILE A 163 11.92 10.46 0.18
CA ILE A 163 12.29 11.16 1.41
C ILE A 163 13.07 10.21 2.30
N GLU A 164 14.32 10.58 2.58
CA GLU A 164 15.15 9.92 3.58
C GLU A 164 14.52 10.01 4.97
N GLY A 165 14.41 8.86 5.63
CA GLY A 165 13.90 8.75 6.98
C GLY A 165 13.34 7.37 7.28
N ASP A 166 13.38 7.01 8.56
CA ASP A 166 12.83 5.75 9.07
C ASP A 166 11.53 5.99 9.83
N LEU A 167 10.69 4.95 9.88
CA LEU A 167 9.51 4.94 10.72
C LEU A 167 9.91 5.10 12.20
N ILE A 168 9.33 6.09 12.88
CA ILE A 168 9.48 6.26 14.33
C ILE A 168 8.62 5.20 15.02
N ARG A 169 9.22 4.07 15.41
CA ARG A 169 8.51 2.96 16.04
C ARG A 169 8.11 3.23 17.50
N ASN A 170 8.92 3.99 18.22
CA ASN A 170 8.71 4.34 19.62
C ASN A 170 8.75 5.87 19.78
N PRO A 171 7.63 6.57 19.57
CA PRO A 171 7.60 8.04 19.57
C PRO A 171 7.80 8.62 20.99
N THR A 172 8.54 9.72 21.07
CA THR A 172 8.72 10.51 22.30
C THR A 172 7.77 11.71 22.34
N GLU A 173 7.63 12.38 23.50
CA GLU A 173 6.89 13.65 23.59
C GLU A 173 7.40 14.71 22.60
N ALA A 174 8.72 14.75 22.36
CA ALA A 174 9.32 15.67 21.40
C ALA A 174 8.86 15.36 19.96
N ASP A 175 8.63 14.10 19.62
CA ASP A 175 8.12 13.70 18.30
C ASP A 175 6.65 14.10 18.13
N TYR A 176 5.83 13.94 19.16
CA TYR A 176 4.45 14.44 19.17
C TYR A 176 4.39 15.97 19.06
N TYR A 177 5.30 16.69 19.73
CA TYR A 177 5.40 18.14 19.59
C TYR A 177 5.75 18.56 18.16
N LYS A 178 6.73 17.89 17.52
CA LYS A 178 7.10 18.13 16.12
C LYS A 178 5.92 17.83 15.18
N LEU A 179 5.21 16.72 15.39
CA LEU A 179 4.02 16.36 14.64
C LEU A 179 2.94 17.44 14.78
N GLY A 180 2.68 17.92 15.99
CA GLY A 180 1.74 19.01 16.26
C GLY A 180 2.09 20.30 15.51
N ARG A 181 3.37 20.69 15.49
CA ARG A 181 3.82 21.85 14.70
C ARG A 181 3.64 21.66 13.20
N LEU A 182 3.91 20.46 12.68
CA LEU A 182 3.70 20.13 11.27
C LEU A 182 2.21 20.19 10.90
N MET A 183 1.33 19.63 11.73
CA MET A 183 -0.12 19.69 11.53
C MET A 183 -0.65 21.13 11.57
N HIS A 184 -0.16 21.95 12.50
CA HIS A 184 -0.52 23.37 12.55
C HIS A 184 -0.11 24.11 11.27
N ALA A 185 1.12 23.87 10.77
CA ALA A 185 1.57 24.43 9.51
C ALA A 185 0.69 23.95 8.34
N LEU A 186 0.31 22.67 8.30
CA LEU A 186 -0.57 22.14 7.27
C LEU A 186 -1.92 22.87 7.24
N HIS A 187 -2.57 23.05 8.39
CA HIS A 187 -3.85 23.78 8.48
C HIS A 187 -3.73 25.24 8.01
N LEU A 188 -2.72 25.97 8.51
CA LEU A 188 -2.51 27.38 8.12
C LEU A 188 -2.34 27.55 6.60
N ASN A 189 -1.59 26.64 5.97
CA ASN A 189 -1.30 26.73 4.54
C ASN A 189 -2.49 26.30 3.67
N SER A 190 -3.31 25.36 4.15
CA SER A 190 -4.60 25.04 3.51
C SER A 190 -5.52 26.27 3.49
N ASP A 191 -5.61 27.01 4.60
CA ASP A 191 -6.44 28.23 4.69
C ASP A 191 -5.92 29.36 3.79
N GLN A 192 -4.60 29.59 3.74
CA GLN A 192 -4.01 30.62 2.88
C GLN A 192 -4.30 30.41 1.39
N ARG A 193 -4.39 29.16 0.92
CA ARG A 193 -4.79 28.86 -0.47
C ARG A 193 -6.25 29.18 -0.73
N LEU A 194 -7.16 28.88 0.19
CA LEU A 194 -8.57 29.27 0.09
C LEU A 194 -8.72 30.80 -0.01
N CYS A 195 -7.93 31.55 0.75
CA CYS A 195 -7.93 33.02 0.69
C CYS A 195 -7.41 33.60 -0.64
N ARG A 196 -6.40 32.98 -1.27
CA ARG A 196 -5.87 33.43 -2.58
C ARG A 196 -6.84 33.17 -3.74
N SER A 197 -7.69 32.15 -3.65
CA SER A 197 -8.74 31.91 -4.65
C SER A 197 -9.90 32.92 -4.61
N CYS A 198 -10.03 33.73 -3.54
CA CYS A 198 -11.06 34.78 -3.44
C CYS A 198 -10.66 36.12 -4.06
N THR A 199 -9.41 36.29 -4.54
CA THR A 199 -8.91 37.61 -4.99
C THR A 199 -9.07 37.88 -6.49
N PHE A 200 -9.77 37.02 -7.23
CA PHE A 200 -10.14 37.24 -8.64
C PHE A 200 -11.67 37.27 -8.81
N ALA A 201 -12.32 38.23 -8.17
CA ALA A 201 -13.69 38.62 -8.47
C ALA A 201 -13.86 40.12 -8.21
N THR A 202 -13.32 40.94 -9.10
CA THR A 202 -13.71 42.34 -9.32
C THR A 202 -13.67 42.62 -10.80
#